data_AF-A0A353VL18-F1
#
_entry.id   AF-A0A353VL18-F1
#
_cell.length_a   1.000
_cell.length_b   1.000
_cell.length_c   1.000
_cell.angle_alpha   90.00
_cell.angle_beta   90.00
_cell.angle_gamma   90.00
#
_symmetry.space_group_name_H-M   'P 1'
#
loop_
_entity.id
_entity.type
_entity.pdbx_description
1 polymer ?
#
loop_
_entity_poly.entity_id
_entity_poly.type
_entity_poly.pdbx_seq_one_letter_code
_entity_poly.pdbx_strand_id
1 'polypeptide(L)'
;MKSFMNLGLATLVIILSILTGCKKDDGEAPSLMLNGEEQMVHYKGEAWVDPGYSASDNEDGDITSRVTVDGVVGEELGAIYELRYSVSDAAGNFTSKSRYVTVVYRNTAIEGTYDIVEYIPTGNQSYSGTVTASVDDDDSFVFGSVSASPSFVAIAKMSFGTVLEITEVIDGDMDTFYSGDIDDTSGDIVLTFNYRRKIGINYFDCTAVYTKQ
;
A
#
# COMPACT_ATOMS: atom_id res chain seq x y z
N MET A 1 -99.81 -36.70 8.70
CA MET A 1 -99.29 -35.44 8.15
C MET A 1 -97.84 -35.30 8.61
N LYS A 2 -96.88 -35.30 7.68
CA LYS A 2 -95.44 -35.28 7.99
C LYS A 2 -95.02 -33.84 8.35
N SER A 3 -94.37 -33.69 9.50
CA SER A 3 -93.80 -32.43 9.99
C SER A 3 -92.56 -32.06 9.17
N PHE A 4 -92.49 -30.80 8.73
CA PHE A 4 -91.31 -30.18 8.16
C PHE A 4 -90.34 -29.81 9.27
N MET A 5 -89.04 -30.11 9.11
CA MET A 5 -88.00 -29.41 9.84
C MET A 5 -86.83 -29.14 8.90
N ASN A 6 -86.73 -27.88 8.50
CA ASN A 6 -85.67 -27.29 7.71
C ASN A 6 -84.48 -27.07 8.67
N LEU A 7 -83.33 -27.67 8.41
CA LEU A 7 -82.09 -27.34 9.11
C LEU A 7 -81.13 -26.73 8.09
N GLY A 8 -81.02 -25.40 8.13
CA GLY A 8 -79.98 -24.67 7.44
C GLY A 8 -78.64 -24.73 8.18
N LEU A 9 -77.66 -24.05 7.59
CA LEU A 9 -76.29 -23.79 8.07
C LEU A 9 -75.31 -24.99 7.94
N ALA A 10 -74.09 -24.84 7.44
CA ALA A 10 -73.31 -23.63 7.15
C ALA A 10 -72.33 -23.94 6.00
N THR A 11 -72.27 -23.07 4.99
CA THR A 11 -71.14 -23.03 4.07
C THR A 11 -69.91 -22.59 4.85
N LEU A 12 -69.01 -23.54 5.11
CA LEU A 12 -67.70 -23.30 5.70
C LEU A 12 -66.85 -22.52 4.69
N VAL A 13 -66.93 -21.20 4.73
CA VAL A 13 -65.96 -20.34 4.04
C VAL A 13 -64.67 -20.40 4.85
N ILE A 14 -63.78 -21.31 4.50
CA ILE A 14 -62.39 -21.28 4.96
C ILE A 14 -61.76 -20.08 4.25
N ILE A 15 -61.86 -18.90 4.86
CA ILE A 15 -61.01 -17.77 4.52
C ILE A 15 -59.62 -18.18 5.00
N LEU A 16 -58.85 -18.78 4.10
CA LEU A 16 -57.41 -18.86 4.23
C LEU A 16 -56.93 -17.41 4.13
N SER A 17 -56.91 -16.72 5.27
CA SER A 17 -56.28 -15.41 5.41
C SER A 17 -54.79 -15.62 5.20
N ILE A 18 -54.38 -15.56 3.93
CA ILE A 18 -53.01 -15.31 3.54
C ILE A 18 -52.71 -13.92 4.10
N LEU A 19 -52.23 -13.87 5.35
CA LEU A 19 -51.46 -12.72 5.82
C LEU A 19 -50.15 -12.74 5.04
N THR A 20 -50.19 -12.32 3.79
CA THR A 20 -49.01 -11.76 3.14
C THR A 20 -48.72 -10.48 3.91
N GLY A 21 -47.98 -10.61 5.01
CA GLY A 21 -47.42 -9.46 5.71
C GLY A 21 -46.56 -8.71 4.71
N CYS A 22 -46.99 -7.51 4.32
CA CYS A 22 -46.14 -6.62 3.53
C CYS A 22 -44.98 -6.21 4.44
N LYS A 23 -43.77 -6.78 4.22
CA LYS A 23 -42.54 -6.24 4.80
C LYS A 23 -42.32 -4.86 4.17
N LYS A 24 -41.94 -3.88 4.99
CA LYS A 24 -41.43 -2.59 4.50
C LYS A 24 -40.29 -2.89 3.52
N ASP A 25 -40.29 -2.22 2.37
CA ASP A 25 -39.19 -2.34 1.41
C ASP A 25 -37.93 -1.71 2.01
N ASP A 26 -36.81 -2.40 1.85
CA ASP A 26 -35.53 -1.96 2.37
C ASP A 26 -34.68 -1.38 1.24
N GLY A 27 -34.38 -0.09 1.37
CA GLY A 27 -33.67 0.67 0.33
C GLY A 27 -32.45 1.41 0.87
N GLU A 28 -32.01 1.09 2.08
CA GLU A 28 -30.79 1.67 2.65
C GLU A 28 -29.62 0.73 2.36
N ALA A 29 -28.47 1.28 1.96
CA ALA A 29 -27.31 0.47 1.64
C ALA A 29 -26.52 0.13 2.91
N PRO A 30 -25.84 -1.04 2.96
CA PRO A 30 -25.02 -1.39 4.11
C PRO A 30 -23.93 -0.36 4.42
N SER A 31 -23.65 -0.18 5.71
CA SER A 31 -22.45 0.51 6.17
C SER A 31 -21.26 -0.45 6.15
N LEU A 32 -20.22 -0.11 5.40
CA LEU A 32 -18.96 -0.87 5.30
C LEU A 32 -17.80 -0.03 5.84
N MET A 33 -17.05 -0.58 6.78
CA MET A 33 -15.90 0.06 7.41
C MET A 33 -14.65 -0.82 7.26
N LEU A 34 -13.53 -0.21 6.85
CA LEU A 34 -12.23 -0.87 6.84
C LEU A 34 -11.57 -0.66 8.20
N ASN A 35 -10.93 -1.70 8.75
CA ASN A 35 -10.08 -1.54 9.92
C ASN A 35 -8.72 -1.03 9.45
N GLY A 36 -8.18 0.04 10.04
CA GLY A 36 -6.95 0.67 9.54
C GLY A 36 -7.18 1.53 8.29
N GLU A 37 -6.10 2.02 7.71
CA GLU A 37 -6.14 3.07 6.70
C GLU A 37 -6.58 2.58 5.31
N GLU A 38 -7.07 3.52 4.49
CA GLU A 38 -7.36 3.26 3.06
C GLU A 38 -6.06 3.18 2.23
N GLN A 39 -5.03 3.92 2.63
CA GLN A 39 -3.68 3.86 2.06
C GLN A 39 -2.76 3.17 3.05
N MET A 40 -2.12 2.07 2.64
CA MET A 40 -1.26 1.29 3.51
C MET A 40 0.09 0.99 2.87
N VAL A 41 1.10 0.84 3.72
CA VAL A 41 2.43 0.40 3.35
C VAL A 41 2.56 -1.10 3.63
N HIS A 42 3.13 -1.84 2.69
CA HIS A 42 3.52 -3.24 2.86
C HIS A 42 5.02 -3.38 2.61
N TYR A 43 5.74 -4.03 3.52
CA TYR A 43 7.18 -4.23 3.36
C TYR A 43 7.46 -5.47 2.53
N LYS A 44 8.28 -5.30 1.49
CA LYS A 44 8.72 -6.40 0.62
C LYS A 44 9.37 -7.53 1.42
N GLY A 45 9.04 -8.77 1.08
CA GLY A 45 9.53 -9.98 1.75
C GLY A 45 8.76 -10.37 3.01
N GLU A 46 7.77 -9.57 3.44
CA GLU A 46 6.83 -9.93 4.51
C GLU A 46 5.53 -10.47 3.91
N ALA A 47 4.79 -11.28 4.67
CA ALA A 47 3.45 -11.69 4.24
C ALA A 47 2.45 -10.55 4.47
N TRP A 48 1.64 -10.22 3.47
CA TRP A 48 0.53 -9.29 3.65
C TRP A 48 -0.53 -9.88 4.59
N VAL A 49 -0.91 -9.11 5.61
CA VAL A 49 -2.00 -9.44 6.53
C VAL A 49 -3.02 -8.31 6.46
N ASP A 50 -4.21 -8.62 5.97
CA ASP A 50 -5.30 -7.64 5.92
C ASP A 50 -5.76 -7.28 7.36
N PRO A 51 -5.73 -5.99 7.76
CA PRO A 51 -6.31 -5.52 9.03
C PRO A 51 -7.80 -5.88 9.25
N GLY A 52 -8.51 -6.24 8.19
CA GLY A 52 -9.91 -6.63 8.22
C GLY A 52 -10.90 -5.47 8.01
N TYR A 53 -12.17 -5.79 8.23
CA TYR A 53 -13.31 -4.93 7.92
C TYR A 53 -14.53 -5.34 8.75
N SER A 54 -15.53 -4.47 8.80
CA SER A 54 -16.85 -4.76 9.35
C SER A 54 -17.95 -4.19 8.46
N ALA A 55 -19.11 -4.86 8.43
CA ALA A 55 -20.27 -4.41 7.69
C ALA A 55 -21.57 -4.63 8.48
N SER A 56 -22.43 -3.63 8.48
CA SER A 56 -23.74 -3.70 9.14
C SER A 56 -24.81 -2.97 8.34
N ASP A 57 -26.04 -3.45 8.46
CA ASP A 57 -27.21 -2.92 7.82
C ASP A 57 -28.36 -2.73 8.83
N ASN A 58 -29.27 -1.79 8.56
CA ASN A 58 -30.37 -1.44 9.47
C ASN A 58 -31.44 -2.53 9.61
N GLU A 59 -31.70 -3.34 8.59
CA GLU A 59 -32.70 -4.43 8.63
C GLU A 59 -32.05 -5.81 8.74
N ASP A 60 -30.82 -6.00 8.23
CA ASP A 60 -30.10 -7.28 8.24
C ASP A 60 -29.14 -7.46 9.43
N GLY A 61 -28.79 -6.38 10.15
CA GLY A 61 -27.85 -6.41 11.27
C GLY A 61 -26.40 -6.57 10.81
N ASP A 62 -25.61 -7.39 11.52
CA ASP A 62 -24.20 -7.64 11.15
C ASP A 62 -24.12 -8.57 9.94
N ILE A 63 -23.58 -8.04 8.85
CA ILE A 63 -23.39 -8.75 7.59
C ILE A 63 -21.91 -8.85 7.20
N THR A 64 -20.98 -8.67 8.15
CA THR A 64 -19.53 -8.72 7.91
C THR A 64 -19.10 -10.01 7.20
N SER A 65 -19.72 -11.14 7.52
CA SER A 65 -19.44 -12.44 6.88
C SER A 65 -19.86 -12.53 5.40
N ARG A 66 -20.67 -11.57 4.92
CA ARG A 66 -21.11 -11.48 3.52
C ARG A 66 -20.19 -10.61 2.66
N VAL A 67 -19.20 -9.94 3.25
CA VAL A 67 -18.25 -9.10 2.52
C VAL A 67 -17.36 -9.97 1.64
N THR A 68 -17.27 -9.62 0.36
CA THR A 68 -16.35 -10.18 -0.62
C THR A 68 -15.15 -9.25 -0.80
N VAL A 69 -13.95 -9.83 -0.87
CA VAL A 69 -12.69 -9.10 -1.10
C VAL A 69 -12.10 -9.56 -2.42
N ASP A 70 -11.97 -8.63 -3.36
CA ASP A 70 -11.31 -8.83 -4.64
C ASP A 70 -9.95 -8.14 -4.65
N GLY A 71 -8.98 -8.74 -5.35
CA GLY A 71 -7.60 -8.24 -5.45
C GLY A 71 -6.60 -9.06 -4.65
N VAL A 72 -5.32 -8.88 -4.96
CA VAL A 72 -4.19 -9.55 -4.31
C VAL A 72 -3.06 -8.55 -4.19
N VAL A 73 -2.46 -8.45 -3.01
CA VAL A 73 -1.23 -7.69 -2.80
C VAL A 73 -0.05 -8.54 -3.24
N GLY A 74 0.70 -8.07 -4.23
CA GLY A 74 1.93 -8.70 -4.69
C GLY A 74 3.16 -8.15 -3.96
N GLU A 75 4.34 -8.43 -4.51
CA GLU A 75 5.65 -8.09 -3.91
C GLU A 75 6.49 -7.14 -4.78
N GLU A 76 5.92 -6.61 -5.87
CA GLU A 76 6.62 -5.69 -6.77
C GLU A 76 6.85 -4.35 -6.06
N LEU A 77 8.11 -3.95 -5.94
CA LEU A 77 8.49 -2.73 -5.25
C LEU A 77 7.94 -1.50 -5.97
N GLY A 78 7.36 -0.56 -5.22
CA GLY A 78 6.74 0.65 -5.76
C GLY A 78 5.37 0.42 -6.41
N ALA A 79 4.93 -0.84 -6.57
CA ALA A 79 3.61 -1.13 -7.08
C ALA A 79 2.52 -0.80 -6.03
N ILE A 80 1.39 -0.30 -6.54
CA ILE A 80 0.18 -0.05 -5.75
C ILE A 80 -0.85 -1.12 -6.11
N TYR A 81 -1.21 -1.93 -5.13
CA TYR A 81 -2.23 -2.96 -5.27
C TYR A 81 -3.57 -2.48 -4.70
N GLU A 82 -4.65 -2.62 -5.47
CA GLU A 82 -6.02 -2.33 -5.01
C GLU A 82 -6.66 -3.62 -4.46
N LEU A 83 -7.17 -3.55 -3.23
CA LEU A 83 -8.12 -4.50 -2.67
C LEU A 83 -9.50 -3.85 -2.62
N ARG A 84 -10.52 -4.51 -3.17
CA ARG A 84 -11.89 -4.02 -3.18
C ARG A 84 -12.77 -4.88 -2.29
N TYR A 85 -13.37 -4.24 -1.29
CA TYR A 85 -14.30 -4.82 -0.35
C TYR A 85 -15.71 -4.45 -0.79
N SER A 86 -16.58 -5.43 -0.94
CA SER A 86 -17.95 -5.22 -1.41
C SER A 86 -18.93 -6.08 -0.62
N VAL A 87 -20.14 -5.56 -0.43
CA VAL A 87 -21.19 -6.26 0.30
C VAL A 87 -22.56 -5.83 -0.20
N SER A 88 -23.48 -6.80 -0.26
CA SER A 88 -24.91 -6.55 -0.47
C SER A 88 -25.72 -7.05 0.71
N ASP A 89 -26.78 -6.32 1.04
CA ASP A 89 -27.83 -6.81 1.93
C ASP A 89 -28.77 -7.81 1.21
N ALA A 90 -29.78 -8.30 1.92
CA ALA A 90 -30.78 -9.22 1.40
C ALA A 90 -31.78 -8.58 0.43
N ALA A 91 -31.93 -7.24 0.47
CA ALA A 91 -32.79 -6.48 -0.44
C ALA A 91 -32.11 -6.13 -1.76
N GLY A 92 -30.79 -6.30 -1.84
CA GLY A 92 -29.96 -6.04 -3.00
C GLY A 92 -29.29 -4.67 -3.02
N ASN A 93 -29.36 -3.88 -1.93
CA ASN A 93 -28.57 -2.66 -1.83
C ASN A 93 -27.10 -3.01 -1.66
N PHE A 94 -26.20 -2.16 -2.14
CA PHE A 94 -24.79 -2.48 -2.33
C PHE A 94 -23.88 -1.33 -1.88
N THR A 95 -22.78 -1.69 -1.21
CA THR A 95 -21.70 -0.78 -0.83
C THR A 95 -20.35 -1.41 -1.16
N SER A 96 -19.38 -0.58 -1.57
CA SER A 96 -17.98 -1.00 -1.73
C SER A 96 -16.99 0.04 -1.23
N LYS A 97 -15.81 -0.42 -0.79
CA LYS A 97 -14.64 0.40 -0.45
C LYS A 97 -13.38 -0.22 -1.04
N SER A 98 -12.37 0.61 -1.30
CA SER A 98 -11.05 0.14 -1.77
C SER A 98 -9.97 0.47 -0.74
N ARG A 99 -8.99 -0.43 -0.63
CA ARG A 99 -7.71 -0.21 0.03
C ARG A 99 -6.61 -0.25 -1.01
N TYR A 100 -5.67 0.68 -0.91
CA TYR A 100 -4.50 0.76 -1.76
C TYR A 100 -3.27 0.42 -0.92
N VAL A 101 -2.51 -0.58 -1.36
CA VAL A 101 -1.34 -1.08 -0.66
C VAL A 101 -0.10 -0.82 -1.52
N THR A 102 0.78 0.05 -1.04
CA THR A 102 2.06 0.35 -1.69
C THR A 102 3.15 -0.53 -1.10
N VAL A 103 3.84 -1.28 -1.96
CA VAL A 103 4.97 -2.12 -1.53
C VAL A 103 6.24 -1.30 -1.49
N VAL A 104 6.93 -1.32 -0.34
CA VAL A 104 8.16 -0.55 -0.10
C VAL A 104 9.22 -1.43 0.55
N TYR A 105 10.48 -0.98 0.54
CA TYR A 105 11.50 -1.58 1.38
C TYR A 105 11.38 -1.12 2.82
N ARG A 106 11.63 -2.03 3.75
CA ARG A 106 11.93 -1.65 5.12
C ARG A 106 13.28 -0.93 5.12
N ASN A 107 13.38 0.20 5.82
CA ASN A 107 14.62 0.95 5.94
C ASN A 107 15.83 0.09 6.37
N THR A 108 15.64 -0.81 7.32
CA THR A 108 16.65 -1.79 7.77
C THR A 108 17.12 -2.76 6.69
N ALA A 109 16.30 -3.05 5.67
CA ALA A 109 16.72 -3.90 4.55
C ALA A 109 17.79 -3.21 3.69
N ILE A 110 17.80 -1.88 3.65
CA ILE A 110 18.75 -1.06 2.87
C ILE A 110 20.04 -0.80 3.67
N GLU A 111 20.06 -1.00 4.99
CA GLU A 111 21.27 -0.84 5.79
C GLU A 111 22.34 -1.88 5.44
N GLY A 112 23.60 -1.46 5.38
CA GLY A 112 24.71 -2.39 5.19
C GLY A 112 25.88 -1.80 4.42
N THR A 113 26.78 -2.70 4.02
CA THR A 113 27.93 -2.36 3.18
C THR A 113 27.55 -2.53 1.71
N TYR A 114 27.96 -1.56 0.90
CA TYR A 114 27.74 -1.54 -0.54
C TYR A 114 29.08 -1.49 -1.26
N ASP A 115 29.16 -2.20 -2.37
CA ASP A 115 30.17 -1.97 -3.40
C ASP A 115 29.72 -0.81 -4.28
N ILE A 116 30.60 0.16 -4.49
CA ILE A 116 30.24 1.43 -5.12
C ILE A 116 31.12 1.63 -6.35
N VAL A 117 30.48 1.97 -7.47
CA VAL A 117 31.14 2.40 -8.71
C VAL A 117 30.73 3.82 -9.02
N GLU A 118 31.72 4.71 -9.04
CA GLU A 118 31.54 6.12 -9.36
C GLU A 118 32.03 6.41 -10.79
N TYR A 119 31.12 6.90 -11.63
CA TYR A 119 31.39 7.30 -13.00
C TYR A 119 31.67 8.81 -13.05
N ILE A 120 32.96 9.16 -13.14
CA ILE A 120 33.43 10.54 -13.22
C ILE A 120 34.30 10.76 -14.48
N PRO A 121 34.40 12.01 -14.97
CA PRO A 121 35.16 12.32 -16.19
C PRO A 121 36.65 11.99 -16.13
N THR A 122 37.23 11.96 -14.92
CA THR A 122 38.66 11.67 -14.71
C THR A 122 38.96 10.17 -14.65
N GLY A 123 37.96 9.32 -14.84
CA GLY A 123 38.07 7.87 -14.77
C GLY A 123 37.26 7.29 -13.62
N ASN A 124 36.64 6.14 -13.86
CA ASN A 124 35.76 5.49 -12.89
C ASN A 124 36.54 5.13 -11.62
N GLN A 125 35.87 5.22 -10.47
CA GLN A 125 36.40 4.83 -9.18
C GLN A 125 35.55 3.71 -8.59
N SER A 126 36.18 2.83 -7.82
CA SER A 126 35.46 1.77 -7.09
C SER A 126 35.96 1.69 -5.66
N TYR A 127 35.02 1.56 -4.72
CA TYR A 127 35.28 1.49 -3.30
C TYR A 127 34.07 0.90 -2.57
N SER A 128 34.19 0.68 -1.26
CA SER A 128 33.07 0.23 -0.43
C SER A 128 32.62 1.35 0.51
N GLY A 129 31.31 1.42 0.78
CA GLY A 129 30.71 2.38 1.71
C GLY A 129 29.62 1.73 2.54
N THR A 130 29.13 2.45 3.56
CA THR A 130 28.04 1.96 4.42
C THR A 130 26.83 2.87 4.30
N VAL A 131 25.67 2.27 4.15
CA VAL A 131 24.36 2.95 4.30
C VAL A 131 23.81 2.60 5.67
N THR A 132 23.41 3.62 6.42
CA THR A 132 22.73 3.50 7.71
C THR A 132 21.37 4.17 7.61
N ALA A 133 20.32 3.59 8.16
CA ALA A 133 19.01 4.22 8.21
C ALA A 133 18.86 4.96 9.54
N SER A 134 18.25 6.15 9.51
CA SER A 134 17.71 6.74 10.73
C SER A 134 16.47 5.96 11.13
N VAL A 135 16.37 5.57 12.39
CA VAL A 135 15.31 4.69 12.92
C VAL A 135 14.01 5.43 13.23
N ASP A 136 13.89 6.69 12.79
CA ASP A 136 12.74 7.54 13.08
C ASP A 136 11.61 7.33 12.06
N ASP A 137 10.40 7.79 12.37
CA ASP A 137 9.17 7.72 11.54
C ASP A 137 9.28 8.45 10.17
N ASP A 138 10.48 8.94 9.81
CA ASP A 138 10.74 9.82 8.66
C ASP A 138 11.46 9.10 7.50
N ASP A 139 11.56 7.75 7.55
CA ASP A 139 12.08 6.88 6.48
C ASP A 139 13.36 7.42 5.81
N SER A 140 14.27 7.98 6.62
CA SER A 140 15.46 8.68 6.15
C SER A 140 16.69 7.76 6.22
N PHE A 141 17.51 7.80 5.18
CA PHE A 141 18.78 7.08 5.03
C PHE A 141 19.93 8.06 5.12
N VAL A 142 20.91 7.75 5.95
CA VAL A 142 22.17 8.46 6.03
C VAL A 142 23.24 7.64 5.32
N PHE A 143 23.78 8.21 4.26
CA PHE A 143 24.95 7.69 3.56
C PHE A 143 26.19 8.10 4.34
N GLY A 144 26.95 7.10 4.81
CA GLY A 144 28.21 7.33 5.51
C GLY A 144 29.29 7.92 4.59
N SER A 145 30.41 8.37 5.19
CA SER A 145 31.51 8.98 4.43
C SER A 145 31.99 8.07 3.30
N VAL A 146 31.77 8.53 2.08
CA VAL A 146 32.15 7.80 0.87
C VAL A 146 33.59 8.17 0.49
N SER A 147 34.46 7.19 0.20
CA SER A 147 35.91 7.39 0.02
C SER A 147 36.33 8.15 -1.25
N ALA A 148 35.40 8.72 -2.01
CA ALA A 148 35.72 9.68 -3.07
C ALA A 148 36.23 10.99 -2.44
N SER A 149 36.99 11.79 -3.18
CA SER A 149 37.43 13.13 -2.75
C SER A 149 36.66 14.21 -3.51
N PRO A 150 35.86 15.08 -2.87
CA PRO A 150 35.61 15.12 -1.43
C PRO A 150 34.75 13.94 -0.97
N SER A 151 34.99 13.49 0.25
CA SER A 151 34.09 12.56 0.91
C SER A 151 32.81 13.28 1.19
N PHE A 152 31.68 12.73 0.76
CA PHE A 152 30.38 13.31 1.08
C PHE A 152 29.62 12.44 2.07
N VAL A 153 28.77 13.11 2.83
CA VAL A 153 27.72 12.51 3.67
C VAL A 153 26.42 13.11 3.16
N ALA A 154 25.46 12.23 2.84
CA ALA A 154 24.16 12.64 2.34
C ALA A 154 23.05 12.02 3.18
N ILE A 155 21.96 12.76 3.34
CA ILE A 155 20.70 12.24 3.88
C ILE A 155 19.73 12.14 2.71
N ALA A 156 19.14 10.96 2.49
CA ALA A 156 18.06 10.78 1.55
C ALA A 156 16.79 10.26 2.22
N LYS A 157 15.64 10.61 1.66
CA LYS A 157 14.35 10.06 2.02
C LYS A 157 13.83 9.18 0.90
N MET A 158 13.10 8.13 1.27
CA MET A 158 12.32 7.38 0.30
C MET A 158 10.98 8.06 0.04
N SER A 159 10.68 8.27 -1.23
CA SER A 159 9.42 8.77 -1.74
C SER A 159 8.78 7.63 -2.55
N PHE A 160 7.57 7.22 -2.18
CA PHE A 160 6.82 6.16 -2.85
C PHE A 160 7.54 4.80 -2.98
N GLY A 161 8.45 4.47 -2.06
CA GLY A 161 9.03 3.12 -1.96
C GLY A 161 10.14 2.77 -2.94
N THR A 162 10.37 3.56 -3.97
CA THR A 162 11.43 3.35 -4.99
C THR A 162 12.30 4.58 -5.22
N VAL A 163 11.74 5.79 -5.08
CA VAL A 163 12.47 7.02 -5.38
C VAL A 163 13.23 7.49 -4.15
N LEU A 164 14.54 7.70 -4.30
CA LEU A 164 15.38 8.32 -3.27
C LEU A 164 15.53 9.81 -3.56
N GLU A 165 15.11 10.64 -2.62
CA GLU A 165 15.25 12.09 -2.63
C GLU A 165 16.32 12.50 -1.63
N ILE A 166 17.49 12.98 -2.07
CA ILE A 166 18.50 13.51 -1.14
C ILE A 166 18.03 14.86 -0.61
N THR A 167 17.87 14.93 0.71
CA THR A 167 17.36 16.09 1.44
C THR A 167 18.47 16.98 1.98
N GLU A 168 19.65 16.41 2.25
CA GLU A 168 20.78 17.17 2.83
C GLU A 168 22.12 16.58 2.39
N VAL A 169 23.10 17.47 2.16
CA VAL A 169 24.50 17.10 1.96
C VAL A 169 25.32 17.82 3.02
N ILE A 170 25.98 17.04 3.86
CA ILE A 170 26.62 17.53 5.09
C ILE A 170 28.08 17.92 4.85
N ASP A 171 28.71 17.42 3.77
CA ASP A 171 30.09 17.76 3.40
C ASP A 171 30.31 17.60 1.88
N GLY A 172 30.62 18.68 1.14
CA GLY A 172 30.95 18.62 -0.29
C GLY A 172 30.66 19.89 -1.09
N ASP A 173 31.60 20.31 -1.97
CA ASP A 173 31.44 21.37 -2.98
C ASP A 173 30.63 20.83 -4.20
N MET A 174 29.44 20.31 -3.92
CA MET A 174 28.54 19.66 -4.87
C MET A 174 27.26 20.50 -5.01
N ASP A 175 26.83 20.75 -6.25
CA ASP A 175 25.63 21.54 -6.55
C ASP A 175 24.53 20.56 -6.98
N THR A 176 23.44 20.47 -6.24
CA THR A 176 22.80 19.17 -6.02
C THR A 176 21.52 18.99 -6.84
N PHE A 177 21.54 18.02 -7.76
CA PHE A 177 20.32 17.40 -8.30
C PHE A 177 20.46 15.91 -8.04
N TYR A 178 19.64 15.40 -7.13
CA TYR A 178 19.70 14.00 -6.72
C TYR A 178 18.42 13.30 -7.09
N SER A 179 18.58 12.20 -7.83
CA SER A 179 17.56 11.18 -7.94
C SER A 179 18.25 9.84 -7.85
N GLY A 180 17.62 8.92 -7.13
CA GLY A 180 17.96 7.52 -7.15
C GLY A 180 16.74 6.64 -7.23
N ASP A 181 16.98 5.43 -7.72
CA ASP A 181 16.01 4.35 -7.79
C ASP A 181 16.57 3.16 -7.02
N ILE A 182 15.67 2.36 -6.47
CA ILE A 182 15.98 1.08 -5.85
C ILE A 182 15.58 0.00 -6.84
N ASP A 183 16.56 -0.65 -7.45
CA ASP A 183 16.34 -1.83 -8.29
C ASP A 183 16.76 -3.08 -7.51
N ASP A 184 15.86 -4.07 -7.45
CA ASP A 184 16.13 -5.38 -6.87
C ASP A 184 15.86 -6.56 -7.81
N THR A 185 15.64 -6.29 -9.09
CA THR A 185 15.25 -7.31 -10.07
C THR A 185 16.24 -8.47 -10.17
N SER A 186 17.48 -8.27 -9.73
CA SER A 186 18.55 -9.26 -9.69
C SER A 186 18.74 -9.98 -8.35
N GLY A 187 18.02 -9.56 -7.29
CA GLY A 187 18.23 -9.99 -5.90
C GLY A 187 19.18 -9.08 -5.10
N ASP A 188 19.94 -8.22 -5.78
CA ASP A 188 20.81 -7.22 -5.16
C ASP A 188 20.03 -5.90 -4.99
N ILE A 189 20.26 -5.17 -3.90
CA ILE A 189 19.77 -3.79 -3.77
C ILE A 189 20.73 -2.86 -4.51
N VAL A 190 20.25 -2.22 -5.57
CA VAL A 190 21.00 -1.23 -6.34
C VAL A 190 20.46 0.17 -6.09
N LEU A 191 21.31 1.07 -5.61
CA LEU A 191 21.00 2.49 -5.44
C LEU A 191 21.83 3.29 -6.42
N THR A 192 21.18 4.10 -7.27
CA THR A 192 21.88 4.98 -8.22
C THR A 192 21.76 6.41 -7.76
N PHE A 193 22.85 7.18 -7.72
CA PHE A 193 22.83 8.60 -7.37
C PHE A 193 23.42 9.40 -8.51
N ASN A 194 22.63 10.32 -9.04
CA ASN A 194 23.14 11.34 -9.94
C ASN A 194 23.49 12.60 -9.14
N TYR A 195 24.59 13.26 -9.47
CA TYR A 195 25.03 14.46 -8.79
C TYR A 195 25.91 15.33 -9.69
N ARG A 196 26.10 16.61 -9.34
CA ARG A 196 27.06 17.49 -10.02
C ARG A 196 28.23 17.84 -9.11
N ARG A 197 29.43 17.60 -9.61
CA ARG A 197 30.69 17.81 -8.89
C ARG A 197 31.57 18.80 -9.63
N LYS A 198 32.19 19.68 -8.86
CA LYS A 198 33.21 20.59 -9.37
C LYS A 198 34.57 19.90 -9.43
N ILE A 199 35.21 19.93 -10.59
CA ILE A 199 36.58 19.44 -10.79
C ILE A 199 37.37 20.56 -11.45
N GLY A 200 38.26 21.19 -10.67
CA GLY A 200 38.94 22.42 -11.09
C GLY A 200 37.96 23.59 -11.19
N ILE A 201 37.85 24.18 -12.39
CA ILE A 201 36.93 25.30 -12.66
C ILE A 201 35.60 24.85 -13.29
N ASN A 202 35.47 23.57 -13.65
CA ASN A 202 34.34 23.04 -14.38
C ASN A 202 33.44 22.21 -13.46
N TYR A 203 32.16 22.13 -13.82
CA TYR A 203 31.20 21.22 -13.20
C TYR A 203 30.91 20.06 -14.13
N PHE A 204 30.72 18.89 -13.54
CA PHE A 204 30.46 17.65 -14.24
C PHE A 204 29.31 16.91 -13.60
N ASP A 205 28.40 16.41 -14.43
CA ASP A 205 27.36 15.48 -14.00
C ASP A 205 27.98 14.09 -13.89
N CYS A 206 27.81 13.46 -12.74
CA CYS A 206 28.42 12.21 -12.35
C CYS A 206 27.36 11.26 -11.79
N THR A 207 27.66 9.96 -11.80
CA THR A 207 26.76 8.93 -11.28
C THR A 207 27.52 8.01 -10.34
N ALA A 208 26.96 7.70 -9.18
CA ALA A 208 27.45 6.66 -8.28
C ALA A 208 26.42 5.53 -8.18
N VAL A 209 26.85 4.30 -8.41
CA VAL A 209 26.01 3.10 -8.30
C VAL A 209 26.49 2.30 -7.10
N TYR A 210 25.59 2.06 -6.15
CA TYR A 210 25.81 1.30 -4.93
C TYR A 210 25.10 -0.03 -5.10
N THR A 211 25.81 -1.14 -4.92
CA THR A 211 25.26 -2.49 -5.01
C THR A 211 25.49 -3.24 -3.71
N LYS A 212 24.42 -3.77 -3.12
CA LYS A 212 24.44 -4.65 -1.96
C LYS A 212 23.85 -6.00 -2.34
N GLN A 213 24.62 -7.06 -2.10
CA GLN A 213 24.20 -8.46 -2.25
C GLN A 213 23.45 -8.96 -1.01
#